data_AF-A0A942U0U8-F1
#
_entry.id   AF-A0A942U0U8-F1
#
_cell.length_a   1.000
_cell.length_b   1.000
_cell.length_c   1.000
_cell.angle_alpha   90.00
_cell.angle_beta   90.00
_cell.angle_gamma   90.00
#
_symmetry.space_group_name_H-M   'P 1'
#
loop_
_entity.id
_entity.type
_entity.pdbx_description
1 polymer ?
#
loop_
_entity_poly.entity_id
_entity_poly.type
_entity_poly.pdbx_seq_one_letter_code
_entity_poly.pdbx_strand_id
1 'polypeptide(L)'
;MKTGLIISVISFLLLLIGVVAVLSTSLTAINILVFIGFSLIVGGIAASAVIRGYLPMFILFIIGIAIGYIEMFRAFMNTKTGWGDLAGLFSLFIWVMIGFIGGVSAQLIFHLYRKSK
;
A
#
# COMPACT_ATOMS: atom_id res chain seq x y z
N MET A 1 4.02 -16.77 -3.23
CA MET A 1 2.99 -16.80 -2.15
C MET A 1 3.48 -16.21 -0.83
N LYS A 2 4.61 -16.68 -0.27
CA LYS A 2 5.15 -16.19 1.03
C LYS A 2 5.30 -14.67 1.11
N THR A 3 5.84 -14.03 0.07
CA THR A 3 6.06 -12.57 0.01
C THR A 3 4.76 -11.76 0.12
N GLY A 4 3.70 -12.17 -0.58
CA GLY A 4 2.43 -11.45 -0.52
C GLY A 4 1.75 -11.54 0.84
N LEU A 5 1.82 -12.71 1.50
CA LEU A 5 1.31 -12.87 2.86
C LEU A 5 2.08 -11.97 3.85
N ILE A 6 3.40 -11.91 3.73
CA ILE A 6 4.23 -11.00 4.54
C ILE A 6 3.78 -9.55 4.35
N ILE A 7 3.56 -9.13 3.09
CA ILE A 7 3.13 -7.76 2.79
C ILE A 7 1.71 -7.49 3.32
N SER A 8 0.79 -8.44 3.23
CA SER A 8 -0.53 -8.31 3.86
C SER A 8 -0.42 -8.13 5.37
N VAL A 9 0.33 -8.99 6.05
CA VAL A 9 0.49 -8.91 7.51
C VAL A 9 1.12 -7.57 7.91
N ILE A 10 2.19 -7.15 7.24
CA ILE A 10 2.84 -5.86 7.50
C ILE A 10 1.86 -4.71 7.25
N SER A 11 1.12 -4.72 6.14
CA SER A 11 0.17 -3.67 5.78
C SER A 11 -0.97 -3.57 6.80
N PHE A 12 -1.48 -4.72 7.27
CA PHE A 12 -2.49 -4.77 8.31
C PHE A 12 -1.97 -4.19 9.63
N LEU A 13 -0.78 -4.60 10.06
CA LEU A 13 -0.16 -4.09 11.30
C LEU A 13 0.09 -2.58 11.22
N LEU A 14 0.59 -2.07 10.09
CA LEU A 14 0.84 -0.64 9.91
C LEU A 14 -0.45 0.18 9.93
N LEU A 15 -1.54 -0.32 9.32
CA LEU A 15 -2.85 0.33 9.40
C LEU A 15 -3.40 0.34 10.82
N LEU A 16 -3.30 -0.79 11.51
CA LEU A 16 -3.77 -0.93 12.87
C LEU A 16 -3.00 0.02 13.80
N ILE A 17 -1.67 0.08 13.69
CA ILE A 17 -0.85 1.02 14.45
C ILE A 17 -1.21 2.46 14.08
N GLY A 18 -1.33 2.79 12.79
CA GLY A 18 -1.69 4.13 12.34
C GLY A 18 -3.01 4.61 12.94
N VAL A 19 -4.08 3.83 12.81
CA VAL A 19 -5.42 4.27 13.23
C VAL A 19 -5.65 4.13 14.74
N VAL A 20 -5.14 3.08 15.36
CA VAL A 20 -5.41 2.84 16.79
C VAL A 20 -4.44 3.63 17.66
N ALA A 21 -3.15 3.59 17.36
CA ALA A 21 -2.13 4.19 18.22
C ALA A 21 -1.98 5.70 17.99
N VAL A 22 -2.20 6.19 16.75
CA VAL A 22 -2.00 7.61 16.42
C VAL A 22 -3.30 8.41 16.50
N LEU A 23 -4.41 7.90 15.95
CA LEU A 23 -5.68 8.63 15.95
C LEU A 23 -6.51 8.41 17.23
N SER A 24 -6.11 7.49 18.12
CA SER A 24 -6.87 7.12 19.33
C SER A 24 -8.35 6.77 19.04
N THR A 25 -8.65 6.31 17.83
CA THR A 25 -10.02 6.03 17.38
C THR A 25 -10.48 4.68 17.91
N SER A 26 -11.74 4.58 18.34
CA SER A 26 -12.32 3.31 18.77
C SER A 26 -12.34 2.29 17.63
N LEU A 27 -11.77 1.10 17.86
CA LEU A 27 -11.84 -0.03 16.94
C LEU A 27 -13.28 -0.52 16.80
N THR A 28 -13.91 -0.20 15.67
CA THR A 28 -15.18 -0.83 15.27
C THR A 28 -14.88 -2.09 14.45
N ALA A 29 -15.78 -3.07 14.50
CA ALA A 29 -15.65 -4.30 13.70
C ALA A 29 -15.54 -4.00 12.19
N ILE A 30 -16.21 -2.93 11.73
CA ILE A 30 -16.16 -2.47 10.34
C ILE A 30 -14.75 -1.99 9.97
N ASN A 31 -14.09 -1.20 10.82
CA ASN A 31 -12.74 -0.69 10.56
C ASN A 31 -11.72 -1.84 10.42
N ILE A 32 -11.81 -2.84 11.31
CA ILE A 32 -10.96 -4.03 11.25
C ILE A 32 -11.15 -4.76 9.92
N LEU A 33 -12.41 -4.95 9.49
CA LEU A 33 -12.72 -5.62 8.25
C LEU A 33 -12.19 -4.86 7.03
N VAL A 34 -12.24 -3.52 7.04
CA VAL A 34 -11.65 -2.67 6.00
C VAL A 34 -10.12 -2.82 5.95
N PHE A 35 -9.45 -2.85 7.10
CA PHE A 35 -7.99 -3.02 7.14
C PHE A 35 -7.55 -4.40 6.65
N ILE A 36 -8.29 -5.46 7.02
CA ILE A 36 -8.08 -6.80 6.48
C ILE A 36 -8.29 -6.80 4.97
N GLY A 37 -9.39 -6.24 4.48
CA GLY A 37 -9.67 -6.17 3.03
C GLY A 37 -8.56 -5.46 2.26
N PHE A 38 -8.16 -4.26 2.70
CA PHE A 38 -7.09 -3.52 2.06
C PHE A 38 -5.74 -4.26 2.07
N SER A 39 -5.34 -4.79 3.24
CA SER A 39 -4.08 -5.52 3.38
C SER A 39 -4.01 -6.79 2.51
N LEU A 40 -5.13 -7.50 2.35
CA LEU A 40 -5.23 -8.65 1.47
C LEU A 40 -5.13 -8.25 -0.01
N ILE A 41 -5.75 -7.14 -0.41
CA ILE A 41 -5.63 -6.61 -1.79
C ILE A 41 -4.17 -6.29 -2.09
N VAL A 42 -3.51 -5.52 -1.22
CA VAL A 42 -2.12 -5.10 -1.41
C VAL A 42 -1.18 -6.32 -1.47
N GLY A 43 -1.30 -7.26 -0.52
CA GLY A 43 -0.48 -8.47 -0.56
C GLY A 43 -0.81 -9.40 -1.72
N GLY A 44 -2.06 -9.42 -2.20
CA GLY A 44 -2.49 -10.16 -3.39
C GLY A 44 -1.87 -9.62 -4.68
N ILE A 45 -1.83 -8.29 -4.84
CA ILE A 45 -1.14 -7.62 -5.95
C ILE A 45 0.35 -7.95 -5.91
N ALA A 46 0.99 -7.82 -4.73
CA ALA A 46 2.39 -8.14 -4.57
C ALA A 46 2.71 -9.62 -4.84
N ALA A 47 1.87 -10.54 -4.35
CA ALA A 47 1.99 -11.96 -4.65
C ALA A 47 1.92 -12.23 -6.16
N SER A 48 0.98 -11.59 -6.84
CA SER A 48 0.78 -11.75 -8.28
C SER A 48 1.99 -11.28 -9.07
N ALA A 49 2.57 -10.14 -8.70
CA ALA A 49 3.78 -9.62 -9.33
C ALA A 49 4.98 -10.57 -9.15
N VAL A 50 5.18 -11.12 -7.94
CA VAL A 50 6.27 -12.06 -7.67
C VAL A 50 6.08 -13.40 -8.39
N ILE A 51 4.88 -13.98 -8.37
CA ILE A 51 4.59 -15.27 -9.03
C ILE A 51 4.84 -15.20 -10.54
N ARG A 52 4.52 -14.07 -11.17
CA ARG A 52 4.73 -13.86 -12.60
C ARG A 52 6.13 -13.36 -12.96
N GLY A 53 7.01 -13.13 -11.98
CA GLY A 53 8.36 -12.61 -12.21
C GLY A 53 8.42 -11.16 -12.68
N TYR A 54 7.39 -10.35 -12.39
CA TYR A 54 7.30 -8.94 -12.79
C TYR A 54 8.06 -8.05 -11.80
N LEU A 55 9.39 -8.16 -11.83
CA LEU A 55 10.27 -7.48 -10.88
C LEU A 55 10.12 -5.94 -10.90
N PRO A 56 10.11 -5.24 -12.07
CA PRO A 56 9.84 -3.80 -12.12
C PRO A 56 8.51 -3.39 -11.47
N MET A 57 7.43 -4.14 -11.74
CA MET A 57 6.12 -3.89 -11.15
C MET A 57 6.16 -4.04 -9.63
N PHE A 58 6.76 -5.13 -9.15
CA PHE A 58 6.87 -5.41 -7.74
C PHE A 58 7.64 -4.31 -6.99
N ILE A 59 8.80 -3.90 -7.50
CA ILE A 59 9.63 -2.88 -6.85
C ILE A 59 8.89 -1.55 -6.73
N LEU A 60 8.31 -1.05 -7.83
CA LEU A 60 7.59 0.23 -7.83
C LEU A 60 6.34 0.19 -6.95
N PHE A 61 5.65 -0.95 -6.92
CA PHE A 61 4.50 -1.15 -6.05
C PHE A 61 4.90 -1.10 -4.57
N ILE A 62 5.98 -1.77 -4.17
CA ILE A 62 6.50 -1.73 -2.79
C ILE A 62 6.94 -0.33 -2.40
N ILE A 63 7.61 0.40 -3.28
CA ILE A 63 8.00 1.79 -3.04
C ILE A 63 6.75 2.66 -2.82
N GLY A 64 5.72 2.51 -3.66
CA GLY A 64 4.45 3.23 -3.48
C GLY A 64 3.77 2.94 -2.15
N ILE A 65 3.73 1.67 -1.73
CA ILE A 65 3.21 1.28 -0.41
C ILE A 65 4.02 1.94 0.71
N ALA A 66 5.36 1.87 0.65
CA ALA A 66 6.23 2.43 1.66
C ALA A 66 6.05 3.95 1.80
N ILE A 67 6.06 4.68 0.68
CA ILE A 67 5.82 6.13 0.67
C ILE A 67 4.42 6.44 1.21
N GLY A 68 3.41 5.69 0.78
CA GLY A 68 2.04 5.87 1.25
C GLY A 68 1.90 5.75 2.77
N TYR A 69 2.55 4.75 3.37
CA TYR A 69 2.55 4.62 4.83
C TYR A 69 3.30 5.77 5.52
N ILE A 70 4.49 6.15 5.01
CA ILE A 70 5.25 7.28 5.57
C ILE A 70 4.40 8.56 5.57
N GLU A 71 3.74 8.84 4.45
CA GLU A 71 2.88 10.00 4.29
C GLU A 71 1.62 9.94 5.15
N MET A 72 1.02 8.76 5.30
CA MET A 72 -0.10 8.53 6.22
C MET A 72 0.31 8.88 7.67
N PHE A 73 1.42 8.33 8.16
CA PHE A 73 1.91 8.62 9.51
C PHE A 73 2.27 10.10 9.68
N ARG A 74 2.91 10.71 8.68
CA ARG A 74 3.23 12.14 8.69
C ARG A 74 1.97 13.00 8.81
N ALA A 75 0.92 12.68 8.06
CA ALA A 75 -0.36 13.38 8.10
C ALA A 75 -1.04 13.23 9.47
N PHE A 76 -1.03 12.02 10.04
CA PHE A 76 -1.60 11.76 11.36
C PHE A 76 -0.89 12.54 12.47
N MET A 77 0.43 12.67 12.41
CA MET A 77 1.21 13.42 13.41
C MET A 77 1.09 14.95 13.27
N ASN A 78 0.79 15.47 12.08
CA ASN A 78 0.69 16.91 11.81
C ASN A 78 -0.73 17.49 12.03
N THR A 79 -1.60 16.77 12.74
CA THR A 79 -3.03 17.08 12.94
C THR A 79 -3.29 18.30 13.84
N LYS A 80 -3.00 19.50 13.33
CA LYS A 80 -3.51 20.76 13.92
C LYS A 80 -4.93 21.12 13.46
N THR A 81 -5.47 20.43 12.45
CA THR A 81 -6.66 20.88 11.69
C THR A 81 -7.83 19.89 11.66
N GLY A 82 -7.77 18.74 12.36
CA GLY A 82 -8.87 17.75 12.40
C GLY A 82 -9.09 16.93 11.12
N TRP A 83 -8.50 17.32 9.99
CA TRP A 83 -8.59 16.61 8.70
C TRP A 83 -7.45 15.62 8.42
N GLY A 84 -6.41 15.60 9.28
CA GLY A 84 -5.21 14.81 9.02
C GLY A 84 -5.45 13.30 8.96
N ASP A 85 -6.49 12.82 9.64
CA ASP A 85 -6.93 11.43 9.64
C ASP A 85 -7.39 10.97 8.26
N LEU A 86 -8.28 11.75 7.66
CA LEU A 86 -8.80 11.46 6.33
C LEU A 86 -7.69 11.66 5.29
N ALA A 87 -6.94 12.76 5.40
CA ALA A 87 -5.83 13.06 4.50
C ALA A 87 -4.74 11.98 4.52
N GLY A 88 -4.42 11.43 5.69
CA GLY A 88 -3.42 10.37 5.83
C GLY A 88 -3.86 9.07 5.14
N LEU A 89 -5.11 8.64 5.35
CA LEU A 89 -5.65 7.45 4.67
C LEU A 89 -5.73 7.64 3.15
N PHE A 90 -6.19 8.80 2.68
CA PHE A 90 -6.20 9.11 1.24
C PHE A 90 -4.79 9.13 0.65
N SER A 91 -3.81 9.67 1.38
CA SER A 91 -2.42 9.68 0.93
C SER A 91 -1.90 8.26 0.71
N LEU A 92 -2.17 7.33 1.66
CA LEU A 92 -1.84 5.92 1.49
C LEU A 92 -2.45 5.34 0.20
N PHE A 93 -3.74 5.56 -0.03
CA PHE A 93 -4.41 5.04 -1.22
C PHE A 93 -3.86 5.62 -2.52
N ILE A 94 -3.59 6.93 -2.55
CA ILE A 94 -3.03 7.61 -3.72
C ILE A 94 -1.65 7.05 -4.05
N TRP A 95 -0.76 6.93 -3.06
CA TRP A 95 0.60 6.42 -3.28
C TRP A 95 0.63 4.94 -3.66
N VAL A 96 -0.25 4.13 -3.10
CA VAL A 96 -0.42 2.73 -3.50
C VAL A 96 -0.89 2.63 -4.96
N MET A 97 -1.85 3.47 -5.37
CA MET A 97 -2.31 3.54 -6.76
C MET A 97 -1.22 4.02 -7.72
N ILE A 98 -0.44 5.03 -7.34
CA ILE A 98 0.70 5.52 -8.13
C ILE A 98 1.75 4.41 -8.28
N GLY A 99 2.11 3.73 -7.19
CA GLY A 99 3.04 2.60 -7.22
C GLY A 99 2.55 1.45 -8.10
N PHE A 100 1.25 1.15 -8.06
CA PHE A 100 0.64 0.12 -8.90
C PHE A 100 0.64 0.50 -10.38
N ILE A 101 0.10 1.68 -10.73
CA ILE A 101 0.01 2.15 -12.11
C ILE A 101 1.42 2.34 -12.70
N GLY A 102 2.33 2.96 -11.94
CA GLY A 102 3.73 3.12 -12.32
C GLY A 102 4.42 1.78 -12.52
N GLY A 103 4.18 0.82 -11.61
CA GLY A 103 4.69 -0.55 -11.71
C GLY A 103 4.21 -1.30 -12.95
N VAL A 104 2.91 -1.25 -13.23
CA VAL A 104 2.32 -1.87 -14.43
C VAL A 104 2.89 -1.22 -15.69
N SER A 105 3.00 0.11 -15.71
CA SER A 105 3.55 0.86 -16.84
C SER A 105 5.01 0.50 -17.11
N ALA A 106 5.86 0.47 -16.07
CA ALA A 106 7.26 0.08 -16.18
C ALA A 106 7.40 -1.37 -16.67
N GLN A 107 6.56 -2.28 -16.18
CA GLN A 107 6.55 -3.67 -16.63
C GLN A 107 6.15 -3.80 -18.10
N LEU A 108 5.15 -3.03 -18.55
CA LEU A 108 4.72 -3.01 -19.95
C LEU A 108 5.85 -2.51 -20.85
N ILE A 109 6.49 -1.40 -20.47
CA ILE A 109 7.64 -0.83 -21.18
C ILE A 109 8.77 -1.87 -21.28
N PHE A 110 9.15 -2.49 -20.16
CA PHE A 110 10.19 -3.52 -20.13
C PHE A 110 9.86 -4.71 -21.05
N HIS A 111 8.61 -5.14 -21.08
CA HIS A 111 8.17 -6.23 -21.94
C HIS A 111 8.27 -5.86 -23.44
N LEU A 112 7.87 -4.64 -23.81
CA LEU A 112 7.98 -4.14 -25.19
C LEU A 112 9.45 -4.02 -25.64
N TYR A 113 10.33 -3.47 -24.79
CA TYR A 113 11.76 -3.38 -25.09
C TYR A 113 12.41 -4.75 -25.31
N ARG A 114 12.04 -5.75 -24.49
CA ARG A 114 12.57 -7.11 -24.64
C ARG A 114 12.04 -7.82 -25.88
N LYS A 115 10.84 -7.49 -26.37
CA LYS A 115 10.26 -8.06 -27.59
C LYS A 115 10.83 -7.43 -28.86
N SER A 116 11.27 -6.17 -28.79
CA SER A 116 11.83 -5.43 -29.93
C SER A 116 13.33 -5.68 -30.15
N LYS A 117 14.00 -6.41 -29.25
CA LYS A 117 15.40 -6.81 -29.34
C LYS A 117 15.49 -8.30 -29.65
#